data_AF-F8EVG0-F1
#
_entry.id   AF-F8EVG0-F1
#
_cell.length_a   1.000
_cell.length_b   1.000
_cell.length_c   1.000
_cell.angle_alpha   90.00
_cell.angle_beta   90.00
_cell.angle_gamma   90.00
#
_symmetry.space_group_name_H-M   'P 1'
#
loop_
_entity.id
_entity.type
_entity.pdbx_description
1 polymer ?
#
loop_
_entity_poly.entity_id
_entity_poly.type
_entity_poly.pdbx_seq_one_letter_code
_entity_poly.pdbx_strand_id
1 'polypeptide(L)'
;MPTNRKSSEEIPSRGEGTPTNRRQFLKVAGFSAGTAIAAGTAPLLAQDNNDKPLRDQFYSLSTFLTGHNDLDRGLSDRTWDALLAVDSDFSVKSQALRQAIAAAAITDSSLLRLSAIGQDDALMTTAKTIISAWYLGYVGTPAGHAMEDNARFISYSSALMYRPTLDATVIPSYARGGPSYWVNPPATIKQD
;
A
#
# COMPACT_ATOMS: atom_id res chain seq x y z
N MET A 1 46.50 -49.23 -24.24
CA MET A 1 46.89 -47.84 -24.57
C MET A 1 45.79 -47.24 -25.43
N PRO A 2 45.31 -46.00 -25.20
CA PRO A 2 45.25 -45.25 -23.95
C PRO A 2 43.80 -44.80 -23.59
N THR A 3 43.65 -44.49 -22.30
CA THR A 3 42.52 -43.86 -21.62
C THR A 3 42.32 -42.42 -22.07
N ASN A 4 41.11 -42.03 -22.50
CA ASN A 4 40.78 -40.65 -22.81
C ASN A 4 40.45 -39.88 -21.51
N ARG A 5 41.44 -39.09 -21.07
CA ARG A 5 41.43 -38.27 -19.86
C ARG A 5 40.56 -37.04 -20.14
N LYS A 6 39.54 -36.79 -19.30
CA LYS A 6 38.79 -35.52 -19.30
C LYS A 6 39.77 -34.36 -19.18
N SER A 7 39.83 -33.51 -20.21
CA SER A 7 40.52 -32.22 -20.14
C SER A 7 39.76 -31.31 -19.20
N SER A 8 40.43 -30.88 -18.13
CA SER A 8 39.97 -29.84 -17.21
C SER A 8 39.91 -28.52 -17.95
N GLU A 9 38.72 -27.94 -18.06
CA GLU A 9 38.48 -26.62 -18.61
C GLU A 9 38.79 -25.58 -17.51
N GLU A 10 39.85 -24.80 -17.70
CA GLU A 10 40.27 -23.72 -16.80
C GLU A 10 39.20 -22.62 -16.77
N ILE A 11 38.70 -22.31 -15.58
CA ILE A 11 37.81 -21.16 -15.34
C ILE A 11 38.68 -19.89 -15.37
N PRO A 12 38.43 -18.92 -16.27
CA PRO A 12 39.23 -17.69 -16.31
C PRO A 12 39.06 -16.87 -15.03
N SER A 13 40.18 -16.47 -14.43
CA SER A 13 40.25 -15.68 -13.20
C SER A 13 39.57 -14.31 -13.37
N ARG A 14 38.68 -13.98 -12.44
CA ARG A 14 38.01 -12.68 -12.32
C ARG A 14 39.05 -11.58 -12.16
N GLY A 15 39.19 -10.70 -13.16
CA GLY A 15 40.10 -9.56 -13.12
C GLY A 15 39.84 -8.66 -11.90
N GLU A 16 40.90 -8.36 -11.17
CA GLU A 16 40.87 -7.44 -10.03
C GLU A 16 40.60 -6.01 -10.52
N GLY A 17 39.51 -5.40 -10.04
CA GLY A 17 39.17 -4.01 -10.33
C GLY A 17 40.00 -3.07 -9.44
N THR A 18 40.73 -2.15 -10.06
CA THR A 18 41.45 -1.06 -9.38
C THR A 18 40.50 -0.27 -8.46
N PRO A 19 40.88 0.06 -7.21
CA PRO A 19 39.99 0.76 -6.29
C PRO A 19 39.85 2.23 -6.69
N THR A 20 38.80 2.55 -7.46
CA THR A 20 38.49 3.92 -7.86
C THR A 20 37.91 4.71 -6.68
N ASN A 21 38.55 5.83 -6.37
CA ASN A 21 38.24 6.70 -5.23
C ASN A 21 36.83 7.33 -5.37
N ARG A 22 35.88 6.84 -4.56
CA ARG A 22 34.46 7.24 -4.57
C ARG A 22 34.23 8.75 -4.43
N ARG A 23 35.17 9.47 -3.80
CA ARG A 23 35.08 10.93 -3.58
C ARG A 23 35.45 11.75 -4.81
N GLN A 24 36.14 11.16 -5.79
CA GLN A 24 36.52 11.84 -7.02
C GLN A 24 35.43 11.74 -8.09
N PHE A 25 34.61 10.67 -8.03
CA PHE A 25 33.45 10.48 -8.90
C PHE A 25 32.35 11.54 -8.62
N LEU A 26 32.14 11.90 -7.36
CA LEU A 26 31.13 12.91 -6.96
C LEU A 26 31.53 14.36 -7.29
N LYS A 27 32.80 14.63 -7.62
CA LYS A 27 33.26 15.98 -8.01
C LYS A 27 33.13 16.28 -9.50
N VAL A 28 32.87 15.26 -10.32
CA VAL A 28 32.72 15.40 -11.80
C VAL A 28 31.25 15.36 -12.24
N ALA A 29 30.32 14.95 -11.37
CA ALA A 29 28.90 14.86 -11.67
C ALA A 29 28.13 16.20 -11.56
N GLY A 30 28.79 17.32 -11.84
CA GLY A 30 28.20 18.64 -11.73
C GLY A 30 28.68 19.54 -12.86
N PHE A 31 28.34 19.22 -14.11
CA PHE A 31 28.09 20.17 -15.22
C PHE A 31 27.81 19.40 -16.52
N SER A 32 26.54 19.04 -16.76
CA SER A 32 26.02 18.79 -18.11
C SER A 32 24.50 18.80 -18.07
N ALA A 33 23.94 20.00 -18.26
CA ALA A 33 22.57 20.15 -18.73
C ALA A 33 22.55 19.80 -20.23
N GLY A 34 21.67 18.88 -20.65
CA GLY A 34 21.39 18.67 -22.08
C GLY A 34 20.99 17.26 -22.49
N THR A 35 19.68 17.04 -22.55
CA THR A 35 18.93 16.18 -23.50
C THR A 35 18.96 14.63 -23.40
N ALA A 36 17.83 14.11 -22.89
CA ALA A 36 17.01 12.97 -23.35
C ALA A 36 17.56 11.53 -23.32
N ILE A 37 17.06 10.75 -22.35
CA ILE A 37 16.62 9.36 -22.56
C ILE A 37 15.33 9.15 -21.78
N ALA A 38 14.29 8.68 -22.47
CA ALA A 38 13.01 8.27 -21.91
C ALA A 38 13.20 7.15 -20.88
N ALA A 39 12.93 7.45 -19.61
CA ALA A 39 12.71 6.47 -18.56
C ALA A 39 11.47 6.92 -17.79
N GLY A 40 10.47 6.04 -17.71
CA GLY A 40 9.13 6.34 -17.22
C GLY A 40 9.13 7.19 -15.97
N THR A 41 8.64 8.42 -16.10
CA THR A 41 8.30 9.28 -14.98
C THR A 41 7.10 8.66 -14.29
N ALA A 42 7.34 7.79 -13.31
CA ALA A 42 6.39 7.72 -12.20
C ALA A 42 6.36 9.15 -11.62
N PRO A 43 5.21 9.84 -11.59
CA PRO A 43 5.15 11.11 -10.89
C PRO A 43 5.49 10.80 -9.43
N LEU A 44 6.67 11.21 -8.99
CA LEU A 44 6.90 11.50 -7.59
C LEU A 44 5.92 12.63 -7.29
N LEU A 45 4.75 12.27 -6.76
CA LEU A 45 3.80 13.22 -6.22
C LEU A 45 4.55 13.98 -5.11
N ALA A 46 5.09 15.14 -5.46
CA ALA A 46 5.57 16.08 -4.48
C ALA A 46 4.36 16.44 -3.63
N GLN A 47 4.29 15.88 -2.41
CA GLN A 47 3.21 16.15 -1.49
C GLN A 47 3.25 17.64 -1.16
N ASP A 48 2.21 18.37 -1.54
CA ASP A 48 2.05 19.74 -1.09
C ASP A 48 1.89 19.71 0.44
N ASN A 49 2.82 20.34 1.15
CA ASN A 49 2.86 20.33 2.62
C ASN A 49 1.69 21.10 3.24
N ASN A 50 0.93 21.85 2.43
CA ASN A 50 -0.27 22.58 2.85
C ASN A 50 -1.36 21.65 3.42
N ASP A 51 -1.42 20.38 2.98
CA ASP A 51 -2.45 19.44 3.41
C ASP A 51 -2.05 18.56 4.60
N LYS A 52 -0.86 18.79 5.19
CA LYS A 52 -0.36 17.96 6.30
C LYS A 52 -1.38 17.75 7.43
N PRO A 53 -2.11 18.79 7.92
CA PRO A 53 -3.11 18.60 8.95
C PRO A 53 -4.28 17.71 8.53
N LEU A 54 -4.72 17.79 7.28
CA LEU A 54 -5.81 16.96 6.75
C LEU A 54 -5.38 15.49 6.64
N ARG A 55 -4.14 15.25 6.23
CA ARG A 55 -3.55 13.91 6.18
C ARG A 55 -3.39 13.29 7.57
N ASP A 56 -2.94 14.07 8.56
CA ASP A 56 -2.89 13.64 9.96
C ASP A 56 -4.30 13.27 10.50
N GLN A 57 -5.30 14.09 10.17
CA GLN A 57 -6.70 13.85 10.52
C GLN A 57 -7.26 12.60 9.84
N PHE A 58 -6.93 12.38 8.57
CA PHE A 58 -7.33 11.19 7.82
C PHE A 58 -6.69 9.91 8.38
N TYR A 59 -5.41 9.96 8.76
CA TYR A 59 -4.75 8.85 9.43
C TYR A 59 -5.47 8.48 10.74
N SER A 60 -5.78 9.49 11.56
CA SER A 60 -6.50 9.31 12.83
C SER A 60 -7.91 8.75 12.63
N LEU A 61 -8.62 9.23 11.59
CA LEU A 61 -9.93 8.69 11.22
C LEU A 61 -9.83 7.24 10.74
N SER A 62 -8.84 6.92 9.91
CA SER A 62 -8.61 5.59 9.37
C SER A 62 -8.32 4.56 10.46
N THR A 63 -7.44 4.91 11.39
CA THR A 63 -7.10 4.05 12.54
C THR A 63 -8.33 3.80 13.42
N PHE A 64 -9.12 4.83 13.70
CA PHE A 64 -10.40 4.70 14.41
C PHE A 64 -11.39 3.78 13.67
N LEU A 65 -11.68 4.04 12.40
CA LEU A 65 -12.66 3.30 11.62
C LEU A 65 -12.30 1.82 11.42
N THR A 66 -11.01 1.54 11.26
CA THR A 66 -10.53 0.17 11.02
C THR A 66 -10.20 -0.59 12.31
N GLY A 67 -10.06 0.11 13.44
CA GLY A 67 -9.62 -0.49 14.71
C GLY A 67 -8.14 -0.86 14.75
N HIS A 68 -7.35 -0.49 13.73
CA HIS A 68 -5.92 -0.79 13.65
C HIS A 68 -5.09 0.45 13.98
N ASN A 69 -4.20 0.34 14.97
CA ASN A 69 -3.28 1.42 15.37
C ASN A 69 -1.92 1.35 14.66
N ASP A 70 -1.71 0.34 13.82
CA ASP A 70 -0.47 0.03 13.12
C ASP A 70 -0.55 0.29 11.61
N LEU A 71 -1.49 1.15 11.17
CA LEU A 71 -1.60 1.54 9.78
C LEU A 71 -0.32 2.26 9.32
N ASP A 72 0.15 1.92 8.12
CA ASP A 72 1.32 2.57 7.52
C ASP A 72 1.00 4.00 7.11
N ARG A 73 1.87 4.93 7.50
CA ARG A 73 1.64 6.35 7.28
C ARG A 73 1.75 6.74 5.81
N GLY A 74 2.69 6.15 5.06
CA GLY A 74 2.85 6.42 3.64
C GLY A 74 1.66 5.89 2.83
N LEU A 75 1.13 4.72 3.19
CA LEU A 75 -0.09 4.19 2.59
C LEU A 75 -1.31 5.05 2.92
N SER A 76 -1.42 5.55 4.15
CA SER A 76 -2.51 6.47 4.50
C SER A 76 -2.50 7.72 3.61
N ASP A 77 -1.33 8.31 3.38
CA ASP A 77 -1.21 9.47 2.51
C ASP A 77 -1.55 9.15 1.05
N ARG A 78 -1.15 7.98 0.54
CA ARG A 78 -1.53 7.51 -0.81
C ARG A 78 -3.03 7.25 -0.93
N THR A 79 -3.63 6.66 0.09
CA THR A 79 -5.08 6.42 0.15
C THR A 79 -5.85 7.73 0.11
N TRP A 80 -5.39 8.75 0.84
CA TRP A 80 -5.98 10.09 0.79
C TRP A 80 -5.96 10.67 -0.62
N ASP A 81 -4.81 10.61 -1.30
CA ASP A 81 -4.67 11.12 -2.67
C ASP A 81 -5.55 10.36 -3.66
N ALA A 82 -5.61 9.03 -3.52
CA ALA A 82 -6.44 8.18 -4.35
C ALA A 82 -7.93 8.48 -4.17
N LEU A 83 -8.38 8.73 -2.93
CA LEU A 83 -9.76 9.09 -2.63
C LEU A 83 -10.14 10.44 -3.23
N LEU A 84 -9.27 11.45 -3.11
CA LEU A 84 -9.48 12.76 -3.74
C LEU A 84 -9.52 12.68 -5.28
N ALA A 85 -8.72 11.78 -5.87
CA ALA A 85 -8.71 11.58 -7.32
C ALA A 85 -9.99 10.90 -7.84
N VAL A 86 -10.71 10.16 -6.99
CA VAL A 86 -12.01 9.53 -7.33
C VAL A 86 -13.18 10.47 -7.01
N ASP A 87 -13.07 11.25 -5.93
CA ASP A 87 -14.11 12.12 -5.41
C ASP A 87 -13.50 13.42 -4.89
N SER A 88 -13.64 14.49 -5.67
CA SER A 88 -13.07 15.81 -5.32
C SER A 88 -13.64 16.38 -4.02
N ASP A 89 -14.84 15.96 -3.62
CA ASP A 89 -15.51 16.41 -2.39
C ASP A 89 -15.13 15.54 -1.18
N PHE A 90 -14.26 14.55 -1.35
CA PHE A 90 -13.90 13.60 -0.29
C PHE A 90 -13.34 14.29 0.96
N SER A 91 -12.58 15.38 0.81
CA SER A 91 -12.06 16.15 1.95
C SER A 91 -13.20 16.67 2.83
N VAL A 92 -14.25 17.22 2.21
CA VAL A 92 -15.43 17.75 2.90
C VAL A 92 -16.21 16.62 3.58
N LYS A 93 -16.42 15.50 2.87
CA LYS A 93 -17.12 14.32 3.40
C LYS A 93 -16.38 13.70 4.60
N SER A 94 -15.06 13.57 4.51
CA SER A 94 -14.19 13.10 5.59
C SER A 94 -14.24 14.02 6.82
N GLN A 95 -14.24 15.33 6.60
CA GLN A 95 -14.41 16.31 7.67
C GLN A 95 -15.78 16.21 8.34
N ALA A 96 -16.87 16.11 7.56
CA ALA A 96 -18.22 15.96 8.09
C ALA A 96 -18.35 14.69 8.96
N LEU A 97 -17.81 13.56 8.49
CA LEU A 97 -17.78 12.32 9.27
C LEU A 97 -17.02 12.48 10.59
N ARG A 98 -15.83 13.09 10.57
CA ARG A 98 -15.06 13.35 11.79
C ARG A 98 -15.80 14.25 12.78
N GLN A 99 -16.44 15.31 12.29
CA GLN A 99 -17.21 16.22 13.14
C GLN A 99 -18.40 15.51 13.76
N ALA A 100 -19.11 14.67 13.00
CA ALA A 100 -20.21 13.87 13.52
C ALA A 100 -19.74 12.88 14.60
N ILE A 101 -18.60 12.19 14.39
CA ILE A 101 -18.00 11.29 15.39
C ILE A 101 -17.66 12.04 16.68
N ALA A 102 -17.03 13.22 16.56
CA ALA A 102 -16.68 14.04 17.71
C ALA A 102 -17.92 14.57 18.45
N ALA A 103 -18.94 15.04 17.73
CA ALA A 103 -20.17 15.57 18.31
C ALA A 103 -20.98 14.48 19.04
N ALA A 104 -20.96 13.25 18.53
CA ALA A 104 -21.58 12.09 19.17
C ALA A 104 -20.72 11.46 20.29
N ALA A 105 -19.51 11.99 20.54
CA ALA A 105 -18.56 11.48 21.52
C ALA A 105 -18.28 9.97 21.40
N ILE A 106 -18.24 9.46 20.17
CA ILE A 106 -18.05 8.03 19.91
C ILE A 106 -16.56 7.69 20.06
N THR A 107 -16.25 6.81 21.01
CA THR A 107 -14.88 6.38 21.30
C THR A 107 -14.51 5.03 20.66
N ASP A 108 -15.51 4.28 20.21
CA ASP A 108 -15.34 2.96 19.58
C ASP A 108 -16.12 2.91 18.26
N SER A 109 -15.46 2.51 17.18
CA SER A 109 -16.06 2.41 15.86
C SER A 109 -17.17 1.34 15.79
N SER A 110 -17.17 0.36 16.68
CA SER A 110 -18.25 -0.64 16.81
C SER A 110 -19.62 0.00 17.11
N LEU A 111 -19.61 1.18 17.76
CA LEU A 111 -20.81 1.92 18.14
C LEU A 111 -21.37 2.80 17.01
N LEU A 112 -20.62 3.02 15.92
CA LEU A 112 -21.04 3.91 14.82
C LEU A 112 -22.41 3.54 14.27
N ARG A 113 -22.64 2.25 14.02
CA ARG A 113 -23.89 1.75 13.43
C ARG A 113 -25.10 1.90 14.37
N LEU A 114 -24.86 1.94 15.68
CA LEU A 114 -25.91 2.11 16.69
C LEU A 114 -26.20 3.59 16.99
N SER A 115 -25.31 4.49 16.57
CA SER A 115 -25.44 5.94 16.77
C SER A 115 -26.30 6.62 15.68
N ALA A 116 -26.57 7.92 15.86
CA ALA A 116 -27.22 8.74 14.83
C ALA A 116 -26.43 8.76 13.50
N ILE A 117 -25.10 8.61 13.54
CA ILE A 117 -24.25 8.51 12.34
C ILE A 117 -24.62 7.27 11.54
N GLY A 118 -24.97 6.17 12.21
CA GLY A 118 -25.39 4.92 11.58
C GLY A 118 -26.71 5.02 10.81
N GLN A 119 -27.51 6.07 11.08
CA GLN A 119 -28.76 6.37 10.38
C GLN A 119 -28.59 7.38 9.24
N ASP A 120 -27.39 7.95 9.09
CA ASP A 120 -27.06 8.88 8.01
C ASP A 120 -26.31 8.13 6.89
N ASP A 121 -27.00 7.96 5.76
CA ASP A 121 -26.47 7.23 4.62
C ASP A 121 -25.21 7.86 4.02
N ALA A 122 -25.09 9.20 4.03
CA ALA A 122 -23.93 9.88 3.47
C ALA A 122 -22.69 9.68 4.35
N LEU A 123 -22.86 9.78 5.66
CA LEU A 123 -21.78 9.53 6.63
C LEU A 123 -21.35 8.06 6.61
N MET A 124 -22.31 7.12 6.60
CA MET A 124 -22.01 5.69 6.51
C MET A 124 -21.38 5.30 5.19
N THR A 125 -21.78 5.93 4.07
CA THR A 125 -21.12 5.72 2.77
C THR A 125 -19.67 6.18 2.84
N THR A 126 -19.40 7.36 3.41
CA THR A 126 -18.03 7.86 3.57
C THR A 126 -17.18 6.91 4.43
N ALA A 127 -17.72 6.45 5.57
CA ALA A 127 -17.04 5.50 6.44
C ALA A 127 -16.72 4.18 5.71
N LYS A 128 -17.71 3.62 4.99
CA LYS A 128 -17.55 2.39 4.19
C LYS A 128 -16.52 2.56 3.08
N THR A 129 -16.46 3.71 2.43
CA THR A 129 -15.45 4.00 1.39
C THR A 129 -14.04 3.96 1.97
N ILE A 130 -13.83 4.60 3.13
CA ILE A 130 -12.52 4.59 3.81
C ILE A 130 -12.13 3.17 4.23
N ILE A 131 -13.05 2.43 4.87
CA ILE A 131 -12.80 1.05 5.31
C ILE A 131 -12.50 0.16 4.11
N SER A 132 -13.30 0.25 3.04
CA SER A 132 -13.09 -0.52 1.80
C SER A 132 -11.72 -0.24 1.18
N ALA A 133 -11.26 1.02 1.18
CA ALA A 133 -9.95 1.38 0.66
C ALA A 133 -8.82 0.60 1.36
N TRP A 134 -8.87 0.52 2.69
CA TRP A 134 -7.88 -0.20 3.50
C TRP A 134 -7.98 -1.72 3.36
N TYR A 135 -9.20 -2.25 3.31
CA TYR A 135 -9.41 -3.70 3.23
C TYR A 135 -9.10 -4.25 1.84
N LEU A 136 -9.42 -3.51 0.78
CA LEU A 136 -9.26 -3.97 -0.61
C LEU A 136 -7.97 -3.50 -1.26
N GLY A 137 -7.36 -2.42 -0.77
CA GLY A 137 -6.11 -1.90 -1.33
C GLY A 137 -6.27 -1.08 -2.62
N TYR A 138 -7.50 -0.67 -2.95
CA TYR A 138 -7.84 0.23 -4.04
C TYR A 138 -9.10 1.03 -3.70
N VAL A 139 -9.36 2.09 -4.46
CA VAL A 139 -10.60 2.89 -4.41
C VAL A 139 -11.20 3.06 -5.79
N GLY A 140 -12.45 3.53 -5.87
CA GLY A 140 -13.21 3.61 -7.12
C GLY A 140 -13.83 2.27 -7.51
N THR A 141 -14.29 2.18 -8.75
CA THR A 141 -15.04 1.04 -9.28
C THR A 141 -14.28 0.41 -10.43
N PRO A 142 -13.58 -0.72 -10.22
CA PRO A 142 -12.86 -1.39 -11.29
C PRO A 142 -13.85 -1.96 -12.31
N ALA A 143 -13.59 -1.74 -13.60
CA ALA A 143 -14.42 -2.25 -14.68
C ALA A 143 -13.69 -3.37 -15.42
N GLY A 144 -14.00 -4.63 -15.08
CA GLY A 144 -13.28 -5.81 -15.59
C GLY A 144 -13.35 -6.05 -17.11
N HIS A 145 -14.20 -5.31 -17.83
CA HIS A 145 -14.39 -5.45 -19.28
C HIS A 145 -14.33 -4.11 -20.03
N ALA A 146 -14.01 -3.00 -19.37
CA ALA A 146 -13.87 -1.70 -20.00
C ALA A 146 -12.39 -1.33 -20.16
N MET A 147 -12.07 -0.54 -21.18
CA MET A 147 -10.72 0.01 -21.39
C MET A 147 -10.37 1.10 -20.36
N GLU A 148 -11.39 1.72 -19.77
CA GLU A 148 -11.25 2.81 -18.81
C GLU A 148 -12.12 2.55 -17.59
N ASP A 149 -11.57 2.82 -16.41
CA ASP A 149 -12.30 2.90 -15.16
C ASP A 149 -11.73 4.03 -14.28
N ASN A 150 -12.37 4.26 -13.13
CA ASN A 150 -11.90 5.23 -12.14
C ASN A 150 -11.16 4.56 -10.97
N ALA A 151 -10.80 3.28 -11.08
CA ALA A 151 -10.15 2.59 -9.99
C ALA A 151 -8.73 3.13 -9.77
N ARG A 152 -8.39 3.39 -8.52
CA ARG A 152 -7.04 3.82 -8.11
C ARG A 152 -6.46 2.80 -7.17
N PHE A 153 -5.40 2.15 -7.61
CA PHE A 153 -4.68 1.15 -6.83
C PHE A 153 -3.77 1.82 -5.78
N ILE A 154 -3.76 1.28 -4.57
CA ILE A 154 -2.97 1.81 -3.44
C ILE A 154 -1.88 0.80 -3.05
N SER A 155 -2.27 -0.40 -2.63
CA SER A 155 -1.36 -1.49 -2.26
C SER A 155 -2.09 -2.82 -2.30
N TYR A 156 -1.42 -3.85 -2.80
CA TYR A 156 -1.97 -5.20 -2.83
C TYR A 156 -1.59 -5.98 -1.57
N SER A 157 -0.28 -6.09 -1.28
CA SER A 157 0.21 -6.92 -0.17
C SER A 157 -0.09 -6.34 1.21
N SER A 158 -0.41 -5.04 1.31
CA SER A 158 -0.75 -4.36 2.56
C SER A 158 -2.25 -4.28 2.82
N ALA A 159 -3.10 -4.82 1.92
CA ALA A 159 -4.54 -4.79 2.08
C ALA A 159 -4.96 -5.55 3.34
N LEU A 160 -5.79 -4.93 4.19
CA LEU A 160 -6.13 -5.47 5.52
C LEU A 160 -6.89 -6.80 5.44
N MET A 161 -7.60 -7.08 4.34
CA MET A 161 -8.36 -8.32 4.18
C MET A 161 -7.50 -9.59 4.29
N TYR A 162 -6.20 -9.50 4.02
CA TYR A 162 -5.31 -10.65 4.14
C TYR A 162 -4.94 -10.95 5.59
N ARG A 163 -4.89 -9.93 6.47
CA ARG A 163 -4.34 -10.07 7.84
C ARG A 163 -4.98 -11.20 8.65
N PRO A 164 -6.33 -11.37 8.67
CA PRO A 164 -6.97 -12.39 9.49
C PRO A 164 -6.62 -13.82 9.12
N THR A 165 -6.16 -14.06 7.88
CA THR A 165 -5.89 -15.41 7.36
C THR A 165 -4.41 -15.63 7.02
N LEU A 166 -3.51 -14.72 7.41
CA LEU A 166 -2.08 -14.80 7.05
C LEU A 166 -1.34 -16.00 7.66
N ASP A 167 -1.89 -16.59 8.71
CA ASP A 167 -1.39 -17.79 9.37
C ASP A 167 -1.70 -19.08 8.58
N ALA A 168 -2.82 -19.08 7.85
CA ALA A 168 -3.31 -20.23 7.08
C ALA A 168 -3.13 -20.09 5.56
N THR A 169 -3.16 -18.86 5.04
CA THR A 169 -3.20 -18.56 3.61
C THR A 169 -2.10 -17.60 3.21
N VAL A 170 -1.51 -17.84 2.04
CA VAL A 170 -0.55 -16.90 1.44
C VAL A 170 -1.30 -15.82 0.66
N ILE A 171 -0.72 -14.61 0.62
CA ILE A 171 -1.19 -13.57 -0.30
C ILE A 171 -0.96 -14.11 -1.74
N PRO A 172 -1.97 -14.09 -2.63
CA PRO A 172 -1.80 -14.62 -3.98
C PRO A 172 -0.62 -13.98 -4.69
N SER A 173 0.10 -14.76 -5.51
CA SER A 173 1.37 -14.38 -6.16
C SER A 173 2.59 -14.20 -5.23
N TYR A 174 2.45 -14.36 -3.90
CA TYR A 174 3.58 -14.34 -2.95
C TYR A 174 3.80 -15.73 -2.34
N ALA A 175 4.90 -16.38 -2.73
CA ALA A 175 5.32 -17.63 -2.10
C ALA A 175 5.89 -17.36 -0.70
N ARG A 176 5.15 -17.69 0.35
CA ARG A 176 5.60 -17.57 1.75
C ARG A 176 5.78 -18.93 2.44
N GLY A 177 5.02 -19.94 2.01
CA GLY A 177 5.15 -21.32 2.48
C GLY A 177 6.02 -22.17 1.54
N GLY A 178 6.51 -23.30 2.06
CA GLY A 178 7.03 -24.36 1.20
C GLY A 178 5.96 -24.92 0.27
N PRO A 179 6.33 -25.66 -0.79
CA PRO A 179 5.37 -26.39 -1.59
C PRO A 179 4.53 -27.32 -0.70
N SER A 180 3.26 -27.54 -1.07
CA SER A 180 2.34 -28.42 -0.34
C SER A 180 2.00 -27.97 1.10
N TYR A 181 2.17 -26.69 1.44
CA TYR A 181 1.83 -26.17 2.78
C TYR A 181 0.36 -26.44 3.18
N TRP A 182 -0.54 -26.51 2.20
CA TRP A 182 -1.97 -26.75 2.36
C TRP A 182 -2.34 -28.20 2.74
N VAL A 183 -1.38 -29.14 2.74
CA VAL A 183 -1.65 -30.54 3.12
C VAL A 183 -2.00 -30.66 4.60
N ASN A 184 -1.40 -29.82 5.44
CA ASN A 184 -1.72 -29.78 6.86
C ASN A 184 -2.86 -28.78 7.06
N PRO A 185 -3.94 -29.16 7.76
CA PRO A 185 -4.98 -28.20 8.12
C PRO A 185 -4.37 -27.09 8.99
N PRO A 186 -4.85 -25.84 8.86
CA PRO A 186 -4.44 -24.78 9.76
C PRO A 186 -4.78 -25.19 11.20
N ALA A 187 -3.95 -24.78 12.15
CA ALA A 187 -4.23 -25.01 13.56
C ALA A 187 -5.52 -24.28 13.91
N THR A 188 -6.64 -25.00 14.05
CA THR A 188 -7.89 -24.42 14.54
C THR A 188 -7.60 -23.71 15.86
N ILE A 189 -7.74 -22.39 15.90
CA ILE A 189 -7.67 -21.65 17.15
C ILE A 189 -8.84 -22.16 18.00
N LYS A 190 -8.52 -22.85 19.09
CA LYS A 190 -9.49 -23.47 20.02
C LYS A 190 -10.24 -22.42 20.88
N GLN A 191 -10.31 -21.18 20.41
CA GLN A 191 -10.76 -20.00 21.15
C GLN A 191 -11.49 -19.06 20.17
N ASP A 192 -12.69 -19.45 19.77
CA ASP A 192 -13.76 -18.53 19.37
C ASP A 192 -14.99 -18.85 20.24
#